data_AF-A0AA36DXE6-F1
#
_entry.id   AF-A0AA36DXE6-F1
#
_cell.length_a   1.000
_cell.length_b   1.000
_cell.length_c   1.000
_cell.angle_alpha   90.00
_cell.angle_beta   90.00
_cell.angle_gamma   90.00
#
_symmetry.space_group_name_H-M   'P 1'
#
loop_
_entity.id
_entity.type
_entity.pdbx_description
1 polymer ?
#
loop_
_entity_poly.entity_id
_entity_poly.type
_entity_poly.pdbx_seq_one_letter_code
_entity_poly.pdbx_strand_id
1 'polypeptide(L)'
;MYENHSLHQVGCKMGCTFCATGSVGFKSNLSTGEIVEQVVLASRLSPICNVVSMGMGEPLNNYIALVEAIRVMIAFPFQLSPKKITVSTVGIIHSINKLHGDLQNINLVVSLRAPVQDIRCQIMPAAKDFH
;
A
#
# COMPACT_ATOMS: atom_id res chain seq x y z
N MET A 1 15.83 11.15 -5.85
CA MET A 1 15.02 9.96 -6.17
C MET A 1 13.59 10.33 -5.85
N TYR A 2 12.75 10.55 -6.86
CA TYR A 2 11.33 10.80 -6.63
C TYR A 2 10.69 9.45 -6.28
N GLU A 3 10.45 9.20 -5.00
CA GLU A 3 9.69 8.03 -4.57
C GLU A 3 8.23 8.26 -4.94
N ASN A 4 7.74 7.52 -5.94
CA ASN A 4 6.35 7.56 -6.37
C ASN A 4 5.50 6.80 -5.35
N HIS A 5 5.12 7.47 -4.27
CA HIS A 5 4.23 6.93 -3.26
C HIS A 5 2.79 6.94 -3.79
N SER A 6 2.20 5.75 -3.93
CA SER A 6 0.79 5.62 -4.31
C SER A 6 -0.10 5.69 -3.06
N LEU A 7 -1.15 6.51 -3.13
CA LEU A 7 -2.27 6.58 -2.19
C LEU A 7 -3.27 5.46 -2.52
N HIS A 8 -3.89 4.88 -1.49
CA HIS A 8 -4.88 3.80 -1.61
C HIS A 8 -6.22 4.14 -0.96
N GLN A 9 -6.21 5.08 -0.02
CA GLN A 9 -7.40 5.51 0.71
C GLN A 9 -7.33 7.02 0.98
N VAL A 10 -8.50 7.64 1.16
CA VAL A 10 -8.60 8.96 1.76
C VAL A 10 -8.64 8.78 3.26
N GLY A 11 -7.51 9.04 3.92
CA GLY A 11 -7.33 8.74 5.33
C GLY A 11 -6.93 7.29 5.59
N CYS A 12 -6.94 6.84 6.85
CA CYS A 12 -6.52 5.48 7.19
C CYS A 12 -7.21 4.95 8.46
N LYS A 13 -7.66 3.69 8.45
CA LYS A 13 -8.32 3.04 9.61
C LYS A 13 -7.33 2.55 10.68
N MET A 14 -6.04 2.46 10.37
CA MET A 14 -5.09 1.76 11.25
C MET A 14 -4.74 2.52 12.54
N GLY A 15 -5.02 3.83 12.59
CA GLY A 15 -4.87 4.63 13.81
C GLY A 15 -3.43 4.73 14.33
N CYS A 16 -2.43 4.49 13.49
CA CYS A 16 -1.01 4.57 13.86
C CYS A 16 -0.69 5.97 14.43
N THR A 17 -0.21 6.04 15.68
CA THR A 17 -0.09 7.29 16.43
C THR A 17 1.00 8.22 15.89
N PHE A 18 1.96 7.66 15.17
CA PHE A 18 3.05 8.38 14.49
C PHE A 18 2.68 8.85 13.07
N CYS A 19 1.51 8.46 12.55
CA CYS A 19 1.12 8.71 11.17
C CYS A 19 0.07 9.81 11.12
N ALA A 20 0.36 10.92 10.45
CA ALA A 20 -0.58 12.02 10.26
C ALA A 20 -1.91 11.55 9.63
N THR A 21 -1.84 10.63 8.66
CA THR A 21 -3.04 10.04 8.02
C THR A 21 -3.86 9.19 8.98
N GLY A 22 -3.23 8.54 9.97
CA GLY A 22 -3.91 7.80 11.02
C GLY A 22 -4.75 8.71 11.92
N SER A 23 -4.27 9.93 12.19
CA SER A 23 -4.98 10.93 13.00
C SER A 23 -6.21 11.53 12.29
N VAL A 24 -6.18 11.61 10.96
CA VAL A 24 -7.32 12.12 10.15
C VAL A 24 -8.49 11.13 10.13
N GLY A 25 -8.24 9.86 10.47
CA GLY A 25 -9.22 8.78 10.36
C GLY A 25 -9.50 8.38 8.91
N PHE A 26 -10.34 7.37 8.71
CA PHE A 26 -10.71 6.87 7.39
C PHE A 26 -11.96 7.55 6.85
N LYS A 27 -11.94 7.91 5.56
CA LYS A 27 -13.11 8.43 4.85
C LYS A 27 -13.61 7.46 3.77
N SER A 28 -12.75 7.09 2.83
CA SER A 28 -13.11 6.22 1.71
C SER A 28 -11.92 5.47 1.13
N ASN A 29 -12.20 4.38 0.42
CA ASN A 29 -11.24 3.70 -0.45
C ASN A 29 -11.14 4.45 -1.78
N LEU A 30 -9.95 4.44 -2.39
CA LEU A 30 -9.80 4.84 -3.79
C LEU A 30 -10.22 3.69 -4.72
N SER A 31 -10.80 4.04 -5.85
CA SER A 31 -11.03 3.11 -6.96
C SER A 31 -9.72 2.71 -7.63
N THR A 32 -9.75 1.62 -8.39
CA THR A 32 -8.62 1.20 -9.24
C THR A 32 -8.16 2.33 -10.16
N GLY A 33 -9.11 3.08 -10.73
CA GLY A 33 -8.82 4.21 -11.62
C GLY A 33 -8.05 5.32 -10.91
N GLU A 34 -8.46 5.71 -9.70
CA GLU A 34 -7.78 6.74 -8.91
C GLU A 34 -6.36 6.31 -8.46
N ILE A 35 -6.14 5.01 -8.24
CA ILE A 35 -4.79 4.48 -7.95
C ILE A 35 -3.91 4.54 -9.20
N VAL A 36 -4.43 4.09 -10.35
CA VAL A 36 -3.68 4.08 -11.62
C VAL A 36 -3.44 5.51 -12.13
N GLU A 37 -4.39 6.43 -11.94
CA GLU A 37 -4.27 7.83 -12.34
C GLU A 37 -3.05 8.49 -11.72
N GLN A 38 -2.72 8.18 -10.46
CA GLN A 38 -1.50 8.70 -9.82
C GLN A 38 -0.23 8.28 -10.58
N VAL A 39 -0.18 7.05 -11.09
CA VAL A 39 0.93 6.55 -11.90
C VAL A 39 0.94 7.20 -13.28
N VAL A 40 -0.22 7.42 -13.90
CA VAL A 40 -0.35 8.18 -15.16
C VAL A 40 0.15 9.61 -15.01
N LEU A 41 -0.24 10.29 -13.93
CA LEU A 41 0.16 11.68 -13.67
C LEU A 41 1.66 11.76 -13.40
N ALA A 42 2.21 10.84 -12.60
CA ALA A 42 3.64 10.78 -12.35
C ALA A 42 4.45 10.46 -13.62
N SER A 43 3.94 9.59 -14.51
CA SER A 43 4.64 9.21 -15.75
C SER A 43 4.77 10.35 -16.75
N ARG A 44 3.87 11.33 -16.70
CA ARG A 44 3.95 12.57 -17.49
C ARG A 44 5.07 13.50 -17.03
N LEU A 45 5.48 13.40 -15.77
CA LEU A 45 6.57 14.21 -15.19
C LEU A 45 7.93 13.55 -15.40
N SER A 46 8.00 12.22 -15.25
CA SER A 46 9.23 11.45 -15.46
C SER A 46 8.94 9.96 -15.70
N PRO A 47 9.84 9.22 -16.37
CA PRO A 47 9.69 7.77 -16.51
C PRO A 47 9.55 7.06 -15.16
N ILE A 48 8.56 6.18 -15.03
CA ILE A 48 8.31 5.42 -13.80
C ILE A 48 9.27 4.24 -13.72
N CYS A 49 10.19 4.29 -12.75
CA CYS A 49 11.13 3.19 -12.50
C CYS A 49 10.67 2.25 -11.38
N ASN A 50 9.93 2.74 -10.40
CA ASN A 50 9.41 1.97 -9.26
C ASN A 50 8.09 2.58 -8.77
N VAL A 51 7.21 1.75 -8.20
CA VAL A 51 5.97 2.16 -7.53
C VAL A 51 5.95 1.57 -6.13
N VAL A 52 5.73 2.43 -5.12
CA VAL A 52 5.69 2.00 -3.72
C VAL A 52 4.36 2.41 -3.10
N SER A 53 3.63 1.47 -2.53
CA SER A 53 2.36 1.71 -1.82
C SER A 53 2.61 2.14 -0.38
N MET A 54 3.18 3.34 -0.21
CA MET A 54 3.47 3.98 1.09
C MET A 54 2.84 5.37 1.23
N GLY A 55 1.86 5.68 0.38
CA GLY A 55 1.07 6.91 0.49
C GLY A 55 0.03 6.84 1.62
N MET A 56 -1.12 7.48 1.41
CA MET A 56 -2.22 7.46 2.37
C MET A 56 -3.00 6.14 2.30
N GLY A 57 -3.27 5.57 3.47
CA GLY A 57 -4.09 4.37 3.64
C GLY A 57 -3.30 3.10 3.89
N GLU A 58 -4.01 2.03 4.26
CA GLU A 58 -3.47 0.67 4.32
C GLU A 58 -3.86 -0.06 3.02
N PRO A 59 -2.90 -0.37 2.12
CA PRO A 59 -3.19 -0.96 0.82
C PRO A 59 -4.00 -2.25 0.90
N LEU A 60 -3.73 -3.11 1.90
CA LEU A 60 -4.44 -4.39 2.04
C LEU A 60 -5.89 -4.25 2.50
N ASN A 61 -6.29 -3.09 3.05
CA ASN A 61 -7.69 -2.76 3.33
C ASN A 61 -8.46 -2.32 2.07
N ASN A 62 -7.76 -2.10 0.95
CA ASN A 62 -8.33 -1.82 -0.35
C ASN A 62 -7.89 -2.87 -1.39
N TYR A 63 -7.99 -4.14 -1.00
CA TYR A 63 -7.37 -5.27 -1.69
C TYR A 63 -7.72 -5.38 -3.18
N ILE A 64 -9.00 -5.31 -3.52
CA ILE A 64 -9.46 -5.51 -4.91
C ILE A 64 -8.90 -4.40 -5.80
N ALA A 65 -9.02 -3.14 -5.38
CA ALA A 65 -8.52 -2.02 -6.16
C ALA A 65 -6.98 -2.05 -6.28
N LEU A 66 -6.29 -2.43 -5.20
CA LEU A 66 -4.84 -2.63 -5.20
C LEU A 66 -4.41 -3.67 -6.24
N VAL A 67 -5.00 -4.86 -6.23
CA VAL A 67 -4.61 -5.96 -7.12
C VAL A 67 -4.87 -5.58 -8.57
N GLU A 68 -6.05 -5.04 -8.87
CA GLU A 68 -6.38 -4.61 -10.24
C GLU A 68 -5.46 -3.48 -10.71
N ALA A 69 -5.11 -2.53 -9.83
CA ALA A 69 -4.20 -1.44 -10.19
C ALA A 69 -2.80 -1.99 -10.50
N ILE A 70 -2.29 -2.94 -9.70
CA ILE A 70 -1.00 -3.59 -9.95
C ILE A 70 -1.03 -4.37 -11.27
N ARG A 71 -2.12 -5.08 -11.58
CA ARG A 71 -2.29 -5.78 -12.88
C ARG A 71 -2.18 -4.81 -14.05
N VAL A 72 -2.82 -3.63 -13.94
CA VAL A 72 -2.71 -2.57 -14.96
C VAL A 72 -1.28 -2.03 -15.07
N MET A 73 -0.59 -1.84 -13.94
CA MET A 73 0.81 -1.38 -13.94
C MET A 73 1.78 -2.36 -14.59
N ILE A 74 1.52 -3.68 -14.47
CA ILE A 74 2.33 -4.73 -15.10
C ILE A 74 2.00 -4.88 -16.59
N ALA A 75 0.76 -4.58 -17.00
CA ALA A 75 0.31 -4.67 -18.37
C ALA A 75 0.68 -3.43 -19.22
N PHE A 76 0.36 -3.47 -20.52
CA PHE A 76 0.41 -2.29 -21.38
C PHE A 76 -0.55 -1.20 -20.86
N PRO A 77 -0.15 0.10 -20.83
CA PRO A 77 1.06 0.66 -21.44
C PRO A 77 2.30 0.68 -20.53
N PHE A 78 2.15 0.46 -19.23
CA PHE A 78 3.22 0.70 -18.24
C PHE A 78 4.32 -0.36 -18.25
N GLN A 79 3.94 -1.63 -18.39
CA GLN A 79 4.87 -2.77 -18.51
C GLN A 79 5.92 -2.81 -17.39
N LEU A 80 5.54 -2.42 -16.16
CA LEU A 80 6.45 -2.45 -15.03
C LEU A 80 6.73 -3.90 -14.65
N SER A 81 8.01 -4.22 -14.43
CA SER A 81 8.37 -5.50 -13.82
C SER A 81 7.73 -5.59 -12.43
N PRO A 82 7.11 -6.72 -12.05
CA PRO A 82 6.54 -6.91 -10.71
C PRO A 82 7.56 -6.60 -9.59
N LYS A 83 8.85 -6.87 -9.82
CA LYS A 83 9.96 -6.58 -8.89
C LYS A 83 10.20 -5.09 -8.63
N LYS A 84 9.55 -4.20 -9.40
CA LYS A 84 9.59 -2.74 -9.24
C LYS A 84 8.38 -2.19 -8.50
N ILE A 85 7.46 -3.07 -8.11
CA ILE A 85 6.25 -2.74 -7.36
C ILE A 85 6.43 -3.24 -5.93
N THR A 86 6.27 -2.34 -4.97
CA THR A 86 6.40 -2.64 -3.54
C THR A 86 5.12 -2.30 -2.81
N VAL A 87 4.50 -3.30 -2.19
CA VAL A 87 3.32 -3.11 -1.32
C VAL A 87 3.78 -3.02 0.13
N SER A 88 3.46 -1.91 0.80
CA SER A 88 3.66 -1.80 2.25
C SER A 88 2.38 -2.17 2.99
N THR A 89 2.51 -2.81 4.15
CA THR A 89 1.37 -3.13 5.01
C THR A 89 1.75 -3.06 6.49
N VAL A 90 0.78 -2.77 7.35
CA VAL A 90 0.91 -2.93 8.81
C VAL A 90 0.95 -4.38 9.30
N GLY A 91 0.68 -5.36 8.42
CA GLY A 91 0.83 -6.78 8.73
C GLY A 91 -0.46 -7.59 8.73
N ILE A 92 -1.41 -7.34 7.81
CA ILE A 92 -2.66 -8.10 7.70
C ILE A 92 -2.38 -9.49 7.11
N ILE A 93 -2.10 -10.49 7.96
CA ILE A 93 -1.55 -11.81 7.58
C ILE A 93 -2.39 -12.51 6.49
N HIS A 94 -3.71 -12.55 6.64
CA HIS A 94 -4.56 -13.23 5.66
C HIS A 94 -4.49 -12.57 4.27
N SER A 95 -4.42 -11.23 4.23
CA SER A 95 -4.33 -10.46 2.99
C SER A 95 -2.95 -10.59 2.36
N ILE A 96 -1.88 -10.71 3.17
CA ILE A 96 -0.52 -10.99 2.69
C ILE A 96 -0.48 -12.34 1.97
N ASN A 97 -1.03 -13.39 2.59
CA ASN A 97 -1.07 -14.73 2.00
C ASN A 97 -1.87 -14.73 0.69
N LYS A 98 -3.01 -14.04 0.69
CA LYS A 98 -3.83 -13.87 -0.52
C LYS A 98 -3.08 -13.13 -1.62
N LEU A 99 -2.40 -12.04 -1.27
CA LEU A 99 -1.62 -11.21 -2.20
C LEU A 99 -0.51 -12.02 -2.88
N HIS A 100 0.20 -12.85 -2.12
CA HIS A 100 1.24 -13.72 -2.66
C HIS A 100 0.68 -14.76 -3.65
N GLY A 101 -0.55 -15.24 -3.44
CA GLY A 101 -1.25 -16.11 -4.40
C GLY A 101 -1.68 -15.38 -5.67
N ASP A 102 -2.19 -14.15 -5.54
CA ASP A 102 -2.78 -13.40 -6.65
C ASP A 102 -1.73 -12.65 -7.51
N LEU A 103 -0.62 -12.23 -6.90
CA LEU A 103 0.44 -11.43 -7.53
C LEU A 103 1.83 -12.00 -7.20
N GLN A 104 2.45 -12.61 -8.19
CA GLN A 104 3.80 -13.18 -8.03
C GLN A 104 4.89 -12.13 -8.28
N ASN A 105 6.02 -12.27 -7.59
CA ASN A 105 7.24 -11.49 -7.78
C ASN A 105 7.15 -9.98 -7.50
N ILE A 106 6.14 -9.52 -6.74
CA ILE A 106 6.13 -8.18 -6.17
C ILE A 106 6.92 -8.14 -4.86
N ASN A 107 7.40 -6.96 -4.48
CA ASN A 107 8.03 -6.77 -3.17
C ASN A 107 6.97 -6.49 -2.11
N LEU A 108 7.15 -7.05 -0.91
CA LEU A 108 6.33 -6.78 0.26
C LEU A 108 7.19 -6.17 1.36
N VAL A 109 6.72 -5.09 1.97
CA VAL A 109 7.33 -4.47 3.14
C VAL A 109 6.33 -4.47 4.29
N VAL A 110 6.79 -4.89 5.47
CA VAL A 110 5.96 -4.91 6.68
C VAL A 110 6.39 -3.79 7.61
N SER A 111 5.44 -2.93 7.97
CA SER A 111 5.62 -1.85 8.94
C SER A 111 5.52 -2.40 10.36
N LEU A 112 6.65 -2.80 10.95
CA LEU A 112 6.70 -3.39 12.29
C LEU A 112 6.69 -2.33 13.41
N ARG A 113 7.57 -1.33 13.30
CA ARG A 113 7.77 -0.17 14.19
C ARG A 113 8.01 -0.42 15.69
N ALA A 114 7.91 -1.66 16.18
CA ALA A 114 8.43 -2.10 17.47
C ALA A 114 8.72 -3.61 17.44
N PRO A 115 9.75 -4.09 18.18
CA PRO A 115 10.09 -5.52 18.25
C PRO A 115 9.21 -6.30 19.24
N VAL A 116 8.52 -5.62 20.17
CA VAL A 116 7.66 -6.22 21.20
C VAL A 116 6.21 -5.87 20.90
N GLN A 117 5.33 -6.87 20.90
CA GLN A 117 3.94 -6.72 20.49
C GLN A 117 3.17 -5.71 21.36
N ASP A 118 3.38 -5.69 22.67
CA ASP A 118 2.70 -4.72 23.56
C ASP A 118 3.03 -3.27 23.18
N ILE A 119 4.31 -2.99 22.89
CA ILE A 119 4.76 -1.68 22.42
C ILE A 119 4.21 -1.40 21.02
N ARG A 120 4.21 -2.40 20.13
CA ARG A 120 3.64 -2.27 18.79
C ARG A 120 2.16 -1.90 18.86
N CYS A 121 1.38 -2.50 19.76
CA CYS A 121 -0.03 -2.20 19.95
C CYS A 121 -0.31 -0.81 20.54
N GLN A 122 0.64 -0.21 21.27
CA GLN A 122 0.52 1.17 21.73
C GLN A 122 0.72 2.17 20.58
N ILE A 123 1.63 1.86 19.67
CA ILE A 123 2.04 2.74 18.56
C ILE A 123 1.18 2.52 17.30
N MET A 124 0.71 1.28 17.10
CA MET A 124 -0.11 0.79 15.99
C MET A 124 -1.30 0.00 16.58
N PRO A 125 -2.37 0.67 17.02
CA PRO A 125 -3.48 0.01 17.73
C PRO A 125 -4.08 -1.19 17.00
N ALA A 126 -4.16 -1.13 15.66
CA ALA A 126 -4.68 -2.23 14.86
C ALA A 126 -3.75 -3.45 14.80
N ALA A 127 -2.49 -3.35 15.26
CA ALA A 127 -1.59 -4.50 15.36
C ALA A 127 -2.08 -5.57 16.35
N LYS A 128 -3.01 -5.23 17.26
CA LYS A 128 -3.66 -6.17 18.19
C LYS A 128 -4.36 -7.33 17.47
N ASP A 129 -4.83 -7.09 16.26
CA ASP A 129 -5.58 -8.07 15.48
C ASP A 129 -4.67 -9.05 14.73
N PHE A 130 -3.34 -8.84 14.78
CA PHE A 130 -2.34 -9.60 14.02
C PHE A 130 -1.20 -10.06 14.93
N HIS A 131 -1.17 -11.35 15.26
CA HIS A 131 -0.16 -12.02 16.08
C HIS A 131 0.65 -13.03 15.27
#